data_AF-A0A2S8UKI0-F1
#
_entry.id   AF-A0A2S8UKI0-F1
#
_cell.length_a   1.000
_cell.length_b   1.000
_cell.length_c   1.000
_cell.angle_alpha   90.00
_cell.angle_beta   90.00
_cell.angle_gamma   90.00
#
_symmetry.space_group_name_H-M   'P 1'
#
loop_
_entity.id
_entity.type
_entity.pdbx_description
1 polymer ?
#
loop_
_entity_poly.entity_id
_entity_poly.type
_entity_poly.pdbx_seq_one_letter_code
_entity_poly.pdbx_strand_id
1 'polypeptide(L)'
;MLKQRLKETRKIRQLTQQELANKVNTTKGTISNYENGHSTPSNEMLKDLANVLGVTTDYLLGREDESRVSNTLPDLTKKDSRDIARDLEKTLKDLENSDEALMFDGEPIDDHTKEMIRISLENSMRMAKQLAKQKFTPNKYKKD
;
A
#
# COMPACT_ATOMS: atom_id res chain seq x y z
N MET A 1 1.09 -11.07 -23.46
CA MET A 1 1.33 -10.93 -22.01
C MET A 1 0.62 -9.71 -21.42
N LEU A 2 0.99 -8.47 -21.78
CA LEU A 2 0.41 -7.25 -21.19
C LEU A 2 -1.12 -7.19 -21.21
N LYS A 3 -1.75 -7.43 -22.37
CA LYS A 3 -3.21 -7.39 -22.52
C LYS A 3 -3.96 -8.28 -21.52
N GLN A 4 -3.40 -9.47 -21.25
CA GLN A 4 -4.01 -10.47 -20.38
C GLN A 4 -3.79 -10.10 -18.91
N ARG A 5 -2.54 -9.83 -18.51
CA ARG A 5 -2.19 -9.48 -17.12
C ARG A 5 -2.89 -8.19 -16.68
N LEU A 6 -3.01 -7.20 -17.56
CA LEU A 6 -3.75 -5.97 -17.28
C LEU A 6 -5.22 -6.25 -16.94
N LYS A 7 -5.90 -7.04 -17.78
CA LYS A 7 -7.30 -7.41 -17.63
C LYS A 7 -7.55 -8.26 -16.38
N GLU A 8 -6.68 -9.25 -16.13
CA GLU A 8 -6.74 -10.12 -14.96
C GLU A 8 -6.56 -9.31 -13.68
N THR A 9 -5.51 -8.48 -13.61
CA THR A 9 -5.23 -7.66 -12.43
C THR A 9 -6.36 -6.68 -12.16
N ARG A 10 -6.90 -6.02 -13.21
CA ARG A 10 -8.07 -5.15 -13.06
C ARG A 10 -9.26 -5.88 -12.43
N LYS A 11 -9.54 -7.10 -12.88
CA LYS A 11 -10.62 -7.94 -12.34
C LYS A 11 -10.37 -8.37 -10.89
N ILE A 12 -9.14 -8.75 -10.55
CA ILE A 12 -8.74 -9.08 -9.17
C ILE A 12 -8.98 -7.88 -8.25
N ARG A 13 -8.67 -6.66 -8.73
CA ARG A 13 -8.93 -5.40 -8.03
C ARG A 13 -10.39 -4.94 -8.06
N GLN A 14 -11.28 -5.74 -8.66
CA GLN A 14 -12.72 -5.46 -8.79
C GLN A 14 -13.03 -4.12 -9.46
N LEU A 15 -12.16 -3.66 -10.36
CA LEU A 15 -12.36 -2.42 -11.11
C LEU A 15 -13.05 -2.70 -12.44
N THR A 16 -14.00 -1.87 -12.82
CA THR A 16 -14.48 -1.78 -14.20
C THR A 16 -13.44 -1.09 -15.09
N GLN A 17 -13.56 -1.26 -16.41
CA GLN A 17 -12.68 -0.54 -17.36
C GLN A 17 -12.85 0.98 -17.23
N GLN A 18 -14.06 1.46 -16.91
CA GLN A 18 -14.33 2.88 -16.69
C GLN A 18 -13.66 3.39 -15.41
N GLU A 19 -13.73 2.65 -14.30
CA GLU A 19 -13.07 3.06 -13.05
C GLU A 19 -11.56 3.07 -13.16
N LEU A 20 -10.97 2.07 -13.84
CA LEU A 20 -9.53 2.08 -14.12
C LEU A 20 -9.17 3.28 -14.98
N ALA A 21 -9.94 3.56 -16.04
CA ALA A 21 -9.71 4.71 -16.90
C ALA A 21 -9.75 6.04 -16.14
N ASN A 22 -10.73 6.22 -15.25
CA ASN A 22 -10.85 7.40 -14.42
C ASN A 22 -9.64 7.57 -13.47
N LYS A 23 -9.11 6.47 -12.93
CA LYS A 23 -7.96 6.50 -12.01
C LYS A 23 -6.65 6.89 -12.68
N VAL A 24 -6.48 6.59 -13.97
CA VAL A 24 -5.28 6.94 -14.76
C VAL A 24 -5.54 8.09 -15.77
N ASN A 25 -6.62 8.86 -15.56
CA ASN A 25 -6.98 10.02 -16.38
C ASN A 25 -7.03 9.72 -17.90
N THR A 26 -7.67 8.61 -18.28
CA THR A 26 -7.86 8.23 -19.70
C THR A 26 -9.31 7.84 -19.98
N THR A 27 -9.58 7.31 -21.18
CA THR A 27 -10.92 6.86 -21.58
C THR A 27 -11.10 5.36 -21.41
N LYS A 28 -12.35 4.90 -21.20
CA LYS A 28 -12.69 3.47 -21.21
C LYS A 28 -12.27 2.78 -22.50
N GLY A 29 -12.40 3.47 -23.64
CA GLY A 29 -11.97 2.97 -24.95
C GLY A 29 -10.47 2.68 -24.98
N THR A 30 -9.65 3.58 -24.41
CA THR A 30 -8.20 3.40 -24.29
C THR A 30 -7.84 2.15 -23.48
N ILE A 31 -8.46 1.96 -22.30
CA ILE A 31 -8.24 0.76 -21.47
C ILE A 31 -8.69 -0.51 -22.22
N SER A 32 -9.84 -0.47 -22.88
CA SER A 32 -10.33 -1.59 -23.70
C SER A 32 -9.34 -1.94 -24.82
N ASN A 33 -8.76 -0.94 -25.49
CA ASN A 33 -7.77 -1.18 -26.53
C ASN A 33 -6.50 -1.84 -25.98
N TYR A 34 -6.03 -1.44 -24.79
CA TYR A 34 -4.90 -2.12 -24.13
C TYR A 34 -5.23 -3.56 -23.75
N GLU A 35 -6.42 -3.82 -23.19
CA GLU A 35 -6.85 -5.17 -22.77
C GLU A 35 -7.12 -6.12 -23.95
N ASN A 36 -7.39 -5.57 -25.13
CA ASN A 36 -7.58 -6.35 -26.35
C ASN A 36 -6.32 -6.41 -27.23
N GLY A 37 -5.31 -5.57 -26.94
CA GLY A 37 -4.06 -5.50 -27.70
C GLY A 37 -4.14 -4.68 -28.99
N HIS A 38 -5.13 -3.79 -29.13
CA HIS A 38 -5.24 -2.87 -30.25
C HIS A 38 -4.27 -1.68 -30.14
N SER A 39 -3.83 -1.37 -28.92
CA SER A 39 -2.82 -0.35 -28.66
C SER A 39 -1.95 -0.73 -27.46
N THR A 40 -0.83 -0.03 -27.28
CA THR A 40 0.08 -0.20 -26.16
C THR A 40 0.19 1.10 -25.36
N PRO A 41 0.21 1.04 -24.01
CA PRO A 41 0.40 2.22 -23.18
C PRO A 41 1.79 2.83 -23.38
N SER A 42 1.90 4.15 -23.20
CA SER A 42 3.20 4.82 -23.05
C SER A 42 3.89 4.38 -21.76
N ASN A 43 5.19 4.67 -21.59
CA ASN A 43 5.91 4.34 -20.36
C ASN A 43 5.29 5.00 -19.11
N GLU A 44 4.84 6.25 -19.24
CA GLU A 44 4.15 6.97 -18.15
C GLU A 44 2.81 6.30 -17.82
N MET A 45 1.96 6.05 -18.83
CA MET A 45 0.69 5.36 -18.65
C MET A 45 0.87 3.94 -18.06
N LEU A 46 1.93 3.22 -18.44
CA LEU A 46 2.25 1.91 -17.89
C LEU A 46 2.58 1.99 -16.40
N LYS A 47 3.34 3.02 -15.98
CA LYS A 47 3.62 3.28 -14.56
C LYS A 47 2.34 3.61 -13.79
N ASP A 48 1.47 4.45 -14.35
CA ASP A 48 0.19 4.80 -13.71
C ASP A 48 -0.72 3.59 -13.54
N LEU A 49 -0.82 2.75 -14.58
CA LEU A 49 -1.56 1.50 -14.52
C LEU A 49 -1.01 0.56 -13.44
N ALA A 50 0.31 0.38 -13.39
CA ALA A 50 0.99 -0.43 -12.39
C ALA A 50 0.71 0.08 -10.96
N ASN A 51 0.81 1.39 -10.74
CA ASN A 51 0.54 2.05 -9.46
C ASN A 51 -0.92 1.87 -9.02
N VAL A 52 -1.88 2.12 -9.92
CA VAL A 52 -3.31 1.97 -9.62
C VAL A 52 -3.68 0.51 -9.35
N LEU A 53 -3.05 -0.43 -10.04
CA LEU A 53 -3.29 -1.86 -9.89
C LEU A 53 -2.45 -2.49 -8.76
N GLY A 54 -1.56 -1.72 -8.14
CA GLY A 54 -0.68 -2.16 -7.04
C GLY A 54 0.25 -3.30 -7.42
N VAL A 55 0.78 -3.29 -8.65
CA VAL A 55 1.71 -4.30 -9.20
C VAL A 55 2.90 -3.60 -9.85
N THR A 56 3.97 -4.34 -10.16
CA THR A 56 5.12 -3.78 -10.89
C THR A 56 4.83 -3.68 -12.40
N THR A 57 5.54 -2.78 -13.08
CA THR A 57 5.52 -2.71 -14.55
C THR A 57 6.10 -3.98 -15.17
N ASP A 58 7.11 -4.58 -14.54
CA ASP A 58 7.70 -5.86 -14.96
C ASP A 58 6.69 -7.02 -14.89
N TYR A 59 5.84 -7.06 -13.87
CA TYR A 59 4.72 -7.98 -13.82
C TYR A 59 3.74 -7.72 -14.98
N LEU A 60 3.34 -6.48 -15.26
CA LEU A 60 2.45 -6.21 -16.39
C LEU A 60 3.07 -6.60 -17.74
N LEU A 61 4.39 -6.44 -17.89
CA LEU A 61 5.11 -6.73 -19.13
C LEU A 61 5.44 -8.21 -19.33
N GLY A 62 5.30 -9.07 -18.32
CA GLY A 62 5.64 -10.49 -18.45
C GLY A 62 7.05 -10.88 -18.03
N ARG A 63 7.77 -10.00 -17.30
CA ARG A 63 9.17 -10.23 -16.90
C ARG A 63 9.32 -10.95 -15.56
N GLU A 64 8.30 -10.89 -14.71
CA GLU A 64 8.20 -11.62 -13.44
C GLU A 64 6.88 -12.40 -13.42
N ASP A 65 6.86 -13.66 -12.96
CA ASP A 65 5.61 -14.44 -12.90
C ASP A 65 4.77 -14.15 -11.66
N GLU A 66 5.40 -13.74 -10.56
CA GLU A 66 4.70 -13.35 -9.36
C GLU A 66 4.35 -11.86 -9.38
N SER A 67 3.11 -11.52 -9.03
CA SER A 67 2.73 -10.12 -8.83
C SER A 67 3.39 -9.61 -7.56
N ARG A 68 4.57 -9.01 -7.68
CA ARG A 68 5.12 -8.22 -6.58
C ARG A 68 4.20 -7.04 -6.34
N VAL A 69 3.67 -6.95 -5.11
CA VAL A 69 2.94 -5.76 -4.68
C VAL A 69 3.91 -4.60 -4.84
N SER A 70 3.60 -3.68 -5.75
CA SER A 70 4.35 -2.43 -5.80
C SER A 70 4.15 -1.78 -4.44
N ASN A 71 5.22 -1.61 -3.66
CA ASN A 71 5.18 -0.96 -2.35
C ASN A 71 4.84 0.52 -2.54
N THR A 72 3.59 0.83 -2.91
CA THR A 72 3.08 2.18 -3.18
C THR A 72 2.40 2.80 -1.97
N LEU A 73 2.74 2.34 -0.77
CA LEU A 73 2.33 3.04 0.43
C LEU A 73 3.07 4.39 0.45
N PRO A 74 2.36 5.52 0.63
CA PRO A 74 2.99 6.83 0.62
C PRO A 74 4.15 6.88 1.62
N ASP A 75 5.22 7.56 1.24
CA ASP A 75 6.34 7.75 2.16
C ASP A 75 5.92 8.53 3.41
N LEU A 76 6.50 8.12 4.54
CA LEU A 76 6.35 8.83 5.79
C LEU A 76 7.26 10.06 5.78
N THR A 77 6.70 11.21 6.17
CA THR A 77 7.49 12.41 6.39
C THR A 77 8.22 12.34 7.73
N LYS A 78 9.19 13.25 7.92
CA LYS A 78 9.82 13.46 9.25
C LYS A 78 8.79 13.85 10.32
N LYS A 79 7.70 14.52 9.95
CA LYS A 79 6.61 14.84 10.89
C LYS A 79 5.85 13.56 11.26
N ASP A 80 5.46 12.76 10.27
CA ASP A 80 4.75 11.50 10.51
C ASP A 80 5.55 10.57 11.42
N SER A 81 6.86 10.46 11.20
CA SER A 81 7.74 9.63 12.03
C SER A 81 7.80 10.10 13.48
N ARG A 82 7.82 11.42 13.73
CA ARG A 82 7.80 11.99 15.09
C ARG A 82 6.45 11.78 15.77
N ASP A 83 5.35 11.92 15.04
CA ASP A 83 4.02 11.70 15.57
C ASP A 83 3.83 10.22 15.93
N ILE A 84 4.26 9.28 15.07
CA ILE A 84 4.25 7.84 15.35
C ILE A 84 5.08 7.51 16.60
N ALA A 85 6.28 8.07 16.73
CA ALA A 85 7.12 7.82 17.91
C ALA A 85 6.44 8.27 19.21
N ARG A 86 5.81 9.46 19.19
CA ARG A 86 5.06 9.98 20.34
C ARG A 86 3.85 9.11 20.69
N ASP A 87 3.08 8.71 19.67
CA ASP A 87 1.89 7.89 19.85
C ASP A 87 2.27 6.49 20.36
N LEU A 88 3.36 5.90 19.84
CA LEU A 88 3.89 4.62 20.31
C LEU A 88 4.29 4.67 21.78
N GLU A 89 5.05 5.69 22.20
CA GLU A 89 5.46 5.85 23.59
C GLU A 89 4.26 6.02 24.52
N LYS A 90 3.25 6.79 24.10
CA LYS A 90 2.01 6.92 24.84
C LYS A 90 1.28 5.58 24.97
N THR A 91 1.12 4.85 23.86
CA THR A 91 0.45 3.54 23.87
C THR A 91 1.18 2.53 24.76
N LEU A 92 2.52 2.47 24.70
CA LEU A 92 3.31 1.60 25.57
C LEU A 92 3.16 1.98 27.05
N LYS A 93 3.17 3.27 27.36
CA LYS A 93 2.94 3.75 28.73
C LYS A 93 1.53 3.40 29.22
N ASP A 94 0.52 3.56 28.38
CA ASP A 94 -0.87 3.21 28.72
C ASP A 94 -1.01 1.70 28.95
N LEU A 95 -0.29 0.87 28.19
CA LEU A 95 -0.19 -0.59 28.39
C LEU A 95 0.52 -0.94 29.70
N GLU A 96 1.66 -0.32 29.99
CA GLU A 96 2.42 -0.56 31.23
C GLU A 96 1.67 -0.14 32.50
N ASN A 97 0.83 0.90 32.43
CA ASN A 97 0.04 1.37 33.57
C ASN A 97 -1.17 0.48 33.89
N SER A 98 -1.45 -0.53 33.07
CA SER A 98 -2.48 -1.52 33.37
C SER A 98 -1.83 -2.72 34.03
N ASP A 99 -2.14 -2.94 35.31
CA ASP A 99 -1.51 -3.93 36.21
C ASP A 99 -1.51 -5.39 35.69
N GLU A 100 -2.22 -5.69 34.59
CA GLU A 100 -2.35 -7.02 33.99
C GLU A 100 -1.92 -7.09 32.50
N ALA A 101 -1.64 -5.96 31.84
CA ALA A 101 -1.62 -5.93 30.37
C ALA A 101 -0.37 -6.51 29.69
N LEU A 102 0.71 -6.70 30.45
CA LEU A 102 1.97 -7.27 29.96
C LEU A 102 2.31 -8.58 30.68
N MET A 103 1.31 -9.43 30.87
CA MET A 103 1.47 -10.81 31.35
C MET A 103 1.37 -11.81 30.18
N PHE A 104 2.22 -12.82 30.17
CA PHE A 104 2.14 -13.98 29.28
C PHE A 104 2.33 -15.24 30.09
N ASP A 105 1.36 -16.15 30.02
CA ASP A 105 1.32 -17.38 30.82
C ASP A 105 1.33 -17.13 32.35
N GLY A 106 0.72 -16.03 32.79
CA GLY A 106 0.67 -15.64 34.21
C GLY A 106 1.96 -15.01 34.74
N GLU A 107 3.00 -14.91 33.91
CA GLU A 107 4.27 -14.27 34.24
C GLU A 107 4.40 -12.92 33.52
N PRO A 108 5.10 -11.93 34.09
CA PRO A 108 5.44 -10.72 33.36
C PRO A 108 6.24 -11.06 32.10
N ILE A 109 5.87 -10.45 30.97
CA ILE A 109 6.66 -10.66 29.74
C ILE A 109 8.10 -10.17 29.93
N ASP A 110 9.03 -10.90 29.33
CA ASP A 110 10.44 -10.53 29.34
C ASP A 110 10.72 -9.32 28.43
N ASP A 111 11.87 -8.69 28.63
CA ASP A 111 12.23 -7.47 27.90
C ASP A 111 12.42 -7.68 26.40
N HIS A 112 12.84 -8.87 25.96
CA HIS A 112 12.93 -9.18 24.54
C HIS A 112 11.53 -9.28 23.92
N THR A 113 10.57 -9.89 24.61
CA THR A 113 9.16 -9.91 24.20
C THR A 113 8.55 -8.51 24.18
N LYS A 114 8.85 -7.65 25.16
CA LYS A 114 8.44 -6.23 25.13
C LYS A 114 8.95 -5.51 23.90
N GLU A 115 10.22 -5.71 23.53
CA GLU A 115 10.79 -5.10 22.34
C GLU A 115 10.13 -5.62 21.06
N MET A 116 9.81 -6.92 20.99
CA MET A 116 9.05 -7.47 19.86
C MET A 116 7.66 -6.82 19.72
N ILE A 117 6.94 -6.65 20.83
CA ILE A 117 5.64 -5.97 20.85
C ILE A 117 5.80 -4.52 20.38
N ARG A 118 6.80 -3.80 20.90
CA ARG A 118 7.13 -2.44 20.49
C ARG A 118 7.39 -2.34 18.98
N ILE A 119 8.23 -3.20 18.41
CA ILE A 119 8.54 -3.23 16.97
C ILE A 119 7.27 -3.51 16.14
N SER A 120 6.48 -4.49 16.56
CA SER A 120 5.23 -4.87 15.89
C SER A 120 4.22 -3.72 15.88
N LEU A 121 4.05 -3.04 17.02
CA LEU A 121 3.19 -1.87 17.15
C LEU A 121 3.69 -0.71 16.29
N GLU A 122 4.99 -0.43 16.31
CA GLU A 122 5.58 0.62 15.48
C GLU A 122 5.31 0.38 13.98
N ASN A 123 5.55 -0.84 13.50
CA ASN A 123 5.29 -1.23 12.12
C ASN A 123 3.81 -1.09 11.76
N SER A 124 2.91 -1.49 12.66
CA SER A 124 1.47 -1.37 12.49
C SER A 124 1.03 0.10 12.40
N MET A 125 1.55 0.96 13.28
CA MET A 125 1.27 2.40 13.26
C MET A 125 1.80 3.08 11.99
N ARG A 126 3.00 2.69 11.53
CA ARG A 126 3.56 3.15 10.26
C ARG A 126 2.65 2.78 9.09
N MET A 127 2.25 1.52 8.98
CA MET A 127 1.32 1.06 7.95
C MET A 127 -0.01 1.80 8.00
N ALA A 128 -0.61 1.95 9.18
CA ALA A 128 -1.86 2.69 9.37
C ALA A 128 -1.73 4.15 8.91
N LYS A 129 -0.62 4.82 9.22
CA LYS A 129 -0.35 6.19 8.79
C LYS A 129 -0.19 6.29 7.27
N GLN A 130 0.53 5.36 6.65
CA GLN A 130 0.69 5.33 5.20
C GLN A 130 -0.65 5.08 4.49
N LEU A 131 -1.46 4.15 4.98
CA LEU A 131 -2.81 3.89 4.46
C LEU A 131 -3.72 5.12 4.62
N ALA A 132 -3.68 5.80 5.76
CA ALA A 132 -4.43 7.04 5.97
C ALA A 132 -4.00 8.12 4.98
N LYS A 133 -2.69 8.29 4.75
CA LYS A 133 -2.18 9.21 3.72
C LYS A 133 -2.67 8.82 2.33
N GLN A 134 -2.71 7.53 2.00
CA GLN A 134 -3.17 7.07 0.69
C GLN A 134 -4.66 7.39 0.47
N LYS A 135 -5.49 7.20 1.51
CA LYS A 135 -6.94 7.40 1.51
C LYS A 135 -7.36 8.88 1.52
N PHE A 136 -6.66 9.71 2.29
CA PHE A 136 -7.11 11.08 2.58
C PHE A 136 -6.26 12.17 1.92
N THR A 137 -5.10 11.86 1.33
CA THR A 137 -4.32 12.85 0.57
C THR A 137 -4.98 13.05 -0.79
N PRO A 138 -5.48 14.27 -1.11
CA PRO A 138 -6.05 14.55 -2.43
C PRO A 138 -5.00 14.31 -3.52
N ASN A 139 -5.39 13.76 -4.68
CA ASN A 139 -4.46 13.37 -5.75
C ASN A 139 -3.52 14.51 -6.19
N LYS A 140 -3.96 15.78 -6.09
CA LYS A 140 -3.14 16.98 -6.34
C LYS A 140 -1.86 17.08 -5.49
N TYR A 141 -1.81 16.43 -4.33
CA TYR A 141 -0.70 16.54 -3.37
C TYR A 141 0.12 15.25 -3.22
N LYS A 142 -0.21 14.21 -3.99
CA LYS A 142 0.64 13.02 -4.08
C LYS A 142 1.84 13.40 -4.93
N LYS A 143 3.06 13.25 -4.40
CA LYS A 143 4.28 13.42 -5.20
C LYS A 143 4.37 12.24 -6.18
N ASP A 144 4.69 12.57 -7.43
CA ASP A 144 4.89 11.62 -8.54
C ASP A 144 5.93 10.53 -8.21
#